data_AF-A0A1Y1HZL1-F1
#
_entry.id   AF-A0A1Y1HZL1-F1
#
_cell.length_a   1.000
_cell.length_b   1.000
_cell.length_c   1.000
_cell.angle_alpha   90.00
_cell.angle_beta   90.00
_cell.angle_gamma   90.00
#
_symmetry.space_group_name_H-M   'P 1'
#
loop_
_entity.id
_entity.type
_entity.pdbx_description
1 polymer ?
#
loop_
_entity_poly.entity_id
_entity_poly.type
_entity_poly.pdbx_seq_one_letter_code
_entity_poly.pdbx_strand_id
1 'polypeptide(L)'
;MAPPKDVPAFFGPTSIVIPVVTHWSDASLLTPHEPIRNDLARMERLLQVPFFDGTQAWKVKAFFKWYNDWFYPNVHHHHDIEETIFFPAVKARCDVIPERMAADHEELIRMLDEIRAMELRFKPLKRGAPEPSLSERRLVAEELRQKVAHLATELREHIAEEERFFTPVIKEKFTKEEHHQLVDQIIKAAGLSGNAKMGPWVVHSMYKWAGKDYVEKEFRAGIPAPIKFLFDHFWYPKYLKKAVRGLDVLELEADPKTSAGKSLRRIHSIRAN
;
A
#
# COMPACT_ATOMS: atom_id res chain seq x y z
N MET A 1 11.99 23.51 -7.02
CA MET A 1 11.32 22.74 -8.09
C MET A 1 9.86 22.60 -7.74
N ALA A 2 8.96 22.68 -8.72
CA ALA A 2 7.52 22.59 -8.47
C ALA A 2 7.13 21.17 -7.99
N PRO A 3 6.15 21.04 -7.09
CA PRO A 3 5.63 19.75 -6.64
C PRO A 3 5.04 18.96 -7.83
N PRO A 4 4.90 17.63 -7.72
CA PRO A 4 4.22 16.82 -8.74
C PRO A 4 2.86 17.44 -9.09
N LYS A 5 2.48 17.46 -10.37
CA LYS A 5 1.24 18.14 -10.80
C LYS A 5 -0.04 17.45 -10.29
N ASP A 6 0.05 16.16 -9.97
CA ASP A 6 -1.08 15.30 -9.59
C ASP A 6 -1.00 14.89 -8.10
N VAL A 7 -0.96 15.87 -7.20
CA VAL A 7 -0.99 15.62 -5.74
C VAL A 7 -2.43 15.26 -5.32
N PRO A 8 -2.65 14.16 -4.57
CA PRO A 8 -3.98 13.82 -4.07
C PRO A 8 -4.48 14.84 -3.03
N ALA A 9 -5.80 14.89 -2.85
CA ALA A 9 -6.41 15.74 -1.82
C ALA A 9 -6.03 15.28 -0.41
N PHE A 10 -5.79 16.26 0.47
CA PHE A 10 -5.57 16.03 1.89
C PHE A 10 -6.90 15.72 2.60
N PHE A 11 -6.89 14.71 3.47
CA PHE A 11 -8.02 14.34 4.33
C PHE A 11 -7.61 13.91 5.74
N GLY A 12 -6.32 14.02 6.10
CA GLY A 12 -5.80 13.64 7.42
C GLY A 12 -5.50 12.14 7.56
N PRO A 13 -4.95 11.71 8.70
CA PRO A 13 -4.68 10.31 9.00
C PRO A 13 -5.95 9.45 8.99
N THR A 14 -5.82 8.19 8.57
CA THR A 14 -6.87 7.18 8.67
C THR A 14 -6.69 6.25 9.87
N SER A 15 -5.57 6.36 10.58
CA SER A 15 -5.33 5.67 11.84
C SER A 15 -6.42 5.98 12.89
N ILE A 16 -6.89 4.93 13.56
CA ILE A 16 -7.78 5.03 14.73
C ILE A 16 -7.01 5.32 16.03
N VAL A 17 -5.68 5.14 16.01
CA VAL A 17 -4.79 5.33 17.16
C VAL A 17 -4.19 6.73 17.15
N ILE A 18 -3.83 7.20 15.96
CA ILE A 18 -3.22 8.52 15.70
C ILE A 18 -4.12 9.28 14.72
N PRO A 19 -5.35 9.68 15.13
CA PRO A 19 -6.28 10.38 14.24
C PRO A 19 -5.84 11.82 13.93
N VAL A 20 -4.92 12.37 14.72
CA VAL A 20 -4.36 13.72 14.57
C VAL A 20 -2.87 13.67 14.88
N VAL A 21 -2.05 14.28 14.02
CA VAL A 21 -0.61 14.43 14.24
C VAL A 21 -0.37 15.63 15.16
N THR A 22 0.16 15.36 16.36
CA THR A 22 0.47 16.39 17.36
C THR A 22 1.94 16.44 17.72
N HIS A 23 2.70 15.39 17.39
CA HIS A 23 4.13 15.27 17.65
C HIS A 23 4.85 14.59 16.47
N TRP A 24 6.16 14.79 16.31
CA TRP A 24 6.91 14.19 15.19
C TRP A 24 6.94 12.65 15.26
N SER A 25 6.83 12.08 16.45
CA SER A 25 6.78 10.62 16.65
C SER A 25 5.53 10.00 16.03
N ASP A 26 4.42 10.75 15.96
CA ASP A 26 3.16 10.29 15.36
C ASP A 26 3.37 9.98 13.87
N ALA A 27 4.15 10.84 13.19
CA ALA A 27 4.52 10.64 11.79
C ALA A 27 5.40 9.41 11.55
N SER A 28 6.09 8.89 12.58
CA SER A 28 6.98 7.72 12.46
C SER A 28 6.24 6.49 11.96
N LEU A 29 5.10 6.17 12.59
CA LEU A 29 4.30 4.98 12.23
C LEU A 29 3.27 5.31 11.14
N LEU A 30 2.74 6.54 11.10
CA LEU A 30 1.82 6.93 10.03
C LEU A 30 2.46 6.87 8.63
N THR A 31 3.75 7.21 8.52
CA THR A 31 4.48 7.24 7.24
C THR A 31 4.46 5.87 6.51
N PRO A 32 4.82 4.75 7.16
CA PRO A 32 4.69 3.41 6.57
C PRO A 32 3.27 2.83 6.61
N HIS A 33 2.42 3.17 7.58
CA HIS A 33 1.12 2.50 7.76
C HIS A 33 -0.03 3.09 6.94
N GLU A 34 -0.08 4.42 6.77
CA GLU A 34 -1.10 5.06 5.94
C GLU A 34 -1.13 4.58 4.48
N PRO A 35 0.01 4.34 3.78
CA PRO A 35 -0.06 3.79 2.43
C PRO A 35 -0.68 2.37 2.39
N ILE A 36 -0.48 1.55 3.43
CA ILE A 36 -1.13 0.24 3.58
C ILE A 36 -2.63 0.42 3.74
N ARG A 37 -3.08 1.25 4.69
CA ARG A 37 -4.51 1.53 4.90
C ARG A 37 -5.20 2.03 3.64
N ASN A 38 -4.56 2.96 2.93
CA ASN A 38 -5.06 3.53 1.70
C ASN A 38 -5.26 2.48 0.61
N ASP A 39 -4.28 1.59 0.42
CA ASP A 39 -4.39 0.54 -0.60
C ASP A 39 -5.34 -0.59 -0.18
N LEU A 40 -5.44 -0.93 1.11
CA LEU A 40 -6.45 -1.87 1.62
C LEU A 40 -7.86 -1.38 1.35
N ALA A 41 -8.18 -0.14 1.76
CA ALA A 41 -9.51 0.44 1.56
C ALA A 41 -9.87 0.54 0.06
N ARG A 42 -8.87 0.83 -0.77
CA ARG A 42 -9.03 0.89 -2.22
C ARG A 42 -9.24 -0.49 -2.84
N MET A 43 -8.48 -1.49 -2.40
CA MET A 43 -8.57 -2.86 -2.86
C MET A 43 -9.93 -3.47 -2.48
N GLU A 44 -10.38 -3.33 -1.24
CA GLU A 44 -11.69 -3.82 -0.78
C GLU A 44 -12.82 -3.22 -1.61
N ARG A 45 -12.81 -1.89 -1.84
CA ARG A 45 -13.82 -1.19 -2.65
C ARG A 45 -13.85 -1.72 -4.08
N LEU A 46 -12.70 -1.81 -4.73
CA LEU A 46 -12.62 -2.13 -6.16
C LEU A 46 -12.85 -3.62 -6.46
N LEU A 47 -12.75 -4.49 -5.47
CA LEU A 47 -13.12 -5.90 -5.61
C LEU A 47 -14.62 -6.16 -5.45
N GLN A 48 -15.41 -5.16 -5.04
CA GLN A 48 -16.87 -5.27 -4.98
C GLN A 48 -17.51 -5.20 -6.37
N VAL A 49 -18.74 -5.72 -6.46
CA VAL A 49 -19.62 -5.43 -7.59
C VAL A 49 -20.07 -3.97 -7.54
N PRO A 50 -20.30 -3.31 -8.70
CA PRO A 50 -20.13 -3.79 -10.07
C PRO A 50 -18.69 -3.73 -10.63
N PHE A 51 -17.68 -3.34 -9.84
CA PHE A 51 -16.32 -3.11 -10.36
C PHE A 51 -15.61 -4.41 -10.74
N PHE A 52 -15.74 -5.46 -9.92
CA PHE A 52 -15.05 -6.74 -10.13
C PHE A 52 -15.95 -7.94 -9.81
N ASP A 53 -16.24 -8.75 -10.82
CA ASP A 53 -16.96 -10.02 -10.69
C ASP A 53 -16.14 -11.23 -11.17
N GLY A 54 -14.85 -11.00 -11.50
CA GLY A 54 -13.94 -12.04 -12.01
C GLY A 54 -14.17 -12.49 -13.45
N THR A 55 -15.24 -12.04 -14.12
CA THR A 55 -15.57 -12.51 -15.48
C THR A 55 -14.77 -11.79 -16.56
N GLN A 56 -14.36 -10.56 -16.28
CA GLN A 56 -13.56 -9.75 -17.19
C GLN A 56 -12.07 -10.05 -17.02
N ALA A 57 -11.50 -10.87 -17.90
CA ALA A 57 -10.10 -11.29 -17.82
C ALA A 57 -9.09 -10.14 -17.74
N TRP A 58 -9.39 -8.99 -18.38
CA TRP A 58 -8.54 -7.80 -18.33
C TRP A 58 -8.54 -7.14 -16.94
N LYS A 59 -9.66 -7.19 -16.20
CA LYS A 59 -9.77 -6.72 -14.81
C LYS A 59 -9.02 -7.63 -13.85
N VAL A 60 -9.18 -8.95 -14.01
CA VAL A 60 -8.40 -9.95 -13.25
C VAL A 60 -6.90 -9.70 -13.43
N LYS A 61 -6.45 -9.55 -14.68
CA LYS A 61 -5.05 -9.25 -14.99
C LYS A 61 -4.58 -7.92 -14.39
N ALA A 62 -5.41 -6.88 -14.43
CA ALA A 62 -5.07 -5.58 -13.88
C ALA A 62 -4.91 -5.64 -12.35
N PHE A 63 -5.84 -6.28 -11.65
CA PHE A 63 -5.79 -6.48 -10.20
C PHE A 63 -4.52 -7.21 -9.78
N PHE A 64 -4.28 -8.43 -10.30
CA PHE A 64 -3.12 -9.23 -9.89
C PHE A 64 -1.80 -8.59 -10.31
N LYS A 65 -1.77 -7.87 -11.44
CA LYS A 65 -0.60 -7.08 -11.81
C LYS A 65 -0.31 -5.99 -10.78
N TRP A 66 -1.31 -5.23 -10.37
CA TRP A 66 -1.14 -4.19 -9.36
C TRP A 66 -0.72 -4.80 -8.01
N TYR A 67 -1.41 -5.86 -7.58
CA TYR A 67 -1.15 -6.55 -6.32
C TYR A 67 0.30 -7.04 -6.26
N ASN A 68 0.76 -7.76 -7.29
CA ASN A 68 2.10 -8.36 -7.35
C ASN A 68 3.23 -7.34 -7.58
N ASP A 69 2.98 -6.27 -8.33
CA ASP A 69 4.04 -5.29 -8.64
C ASP A 69 4.23 -4.24 -7.54
N TRP A 70 3.17 -3.94 -6.77
CA TRP A 70 3.10 -2.80 -5.85
C TRP A 70 2.71 -3.18 -4.43
N PHE A 71 1.49 -3.68 -4.21
CA PHE A 71 0.98 -3.90 -2.84
C PHE A 71 1.79 -4.97 -2.10
N TYR A 72 1.85 -6.18 -2.65
CA TYR A 72 2.57 -7.33 -2.09
C TYR A 72 4.03 -7.00 -1.73
N PRO A 73 4.89 -6.54 -2.65
CA PRO A 73 6.30 -6.29 -2.33
C PRO A 73 6.50 -5.14 -1.35
N ASN A 74 5.61 -4.14 -1.33
CA ASN A 74 5.74 -3.02 -0.41
C ASN A 74 5.37 -3.42 1.04
N VAL A 75 4.31 -4.21 1.23
CA VAL A 75 3.93 -4.72 2.56
C VAL A 75 5.00 -5.69 3.08
N HIS A 76 5.49 -6.60 2.24
CA HIS A 76 6.62 -7.47 2.60
C HIS A 76 7.85 -6.68 3.04
N HIS A 77 8.22 -5.66 2.27
CA HIS A 77 9.40 -4.85 2.58
C HIS A 77 9.22 -4.04 3.86
N HIS A 78 8.00 -3.59 4.17
CA HIS A 78 7.69 -2.91 5.42
C HIS A 78 7.94 -3.82 6.63
N HIS A 79 7.36 -5.02 6.67
CA HIS A 79 7.59 -5.95 7.78
C HIS A 79 9.05 -6.43 7.84
N ASP A 80 9.73 -6.62 6.71
CA ASP A 80 11.16 -6.96 6.68
C ASP A 80 12.04 -5.84 7.30
N ILE A 81 11.73 -4.58 7.01
CA ILE A 81 12.38 -3.42 7.66
C ILE A 81 12.12 -3.43 9.18
N GLU A 82 10.91 -3.80 9.59
CA GLU A 82 10.55 -3.86 11.00
C GLU A 82 11.39 -4.88 11.75
N GLU A 83 11.42 -6.11 11.25
CA GLU A 83 12.20 -7.19 11.86
C GLU A 83 13.71 -6.93 11.86
N THR A 84 14.24 -6.38 10.77
CA THR A 84 15.69 -6.30 10.58
C THR A 84 16.33 -5.01 11.08
N ILE A 85 15.56 -3.92 11.21
CA ILE A 85 16.10 -2.59 11.54
C ILE A 85 15.31 -1.94 12.67
N PHE A 86 14.00 -1.76 12.51
CA PHE A 86 13.22 -0.93 13.41
C PHE A 86 12.99 -1.57 14.79
N PHE A 87 12.51 -2.81 14.86
CA PHE A 87 12.32 -3.53 16.13
C PHE A 87 13.64 -3.72 16.89
N PRO A 88 14.77 -4.12 16.27
CA PRO A 88 16.05 -4.15 16.96
C PRO A 88 16.46 -2.80 17.55
N ALA A 89 16.27 -1.71 16.80
CA ALA A 89 16.62 -0.36 17.27
C ALA A 89 15.76 0.08 18.47
N VAL A 90 14.47 -0.24 18.45
CA VAL A 90 13.56 0.04 19.57
C VAL A 90 13.87 -0.85 20.77
N LYS A 91 14.10 -2.16 20.56
CA LYS A 91 14.46 -3.13 21.60
C LYS A 91 15.75 -2.77 22.34
N ALA A 92 16.69 -2.11 21.66
CA ALA A 92 17.89 -1.59 22.30
C ALA A 92 17.62 -0.46 23.31
N ARG A 93 16.41 0.11 23.32
CA ARG A 93 15.98 1.22 24.19
C ARG A 93 14.78 0.89 25.07
N CYS A 94 14.07 -0.20 24.80
CA CYS A 94 13.05 -0.77 25.66
C CYS A 94 13.28 -2.29 25.82
N ASP A 95 13.39 -2.76 27.05
CA ASP A 95 13.75 -4.16 27.35
C ASP A 95 12.70 -5.19 26.90
N VAL A 96 11.49 -4.74 26.53
CA VAL A 96 10.37 -5.60 26.15
C VAL A 96 9.69 -5.05 24.89
N ILE A 97 9.64 -5.88 23.83
CA ILE A 97 8.70 -5.74 22.72
C ILE A 97 7.75 -6.95 22.80
N PRO A 98 6.42 -6.79 22.69
CA PRO A 98 5.50 -7.91 22.67
C PRO A 98 5.87 -8.93 21.59
N GLU A 99 6.07 -10.20 21.97
CA GLU A 99 6.44 -11.28 21.03
C GLU A 99 5.42 -11.43 19.89
N ARG A 100 4.15 -11.13 20.18
CA ARG A 100 3.06 -11.18 19.22
C ARG A 100 3.28 -10.29 17.99
N MET A 101 3.94 -9.14 18.14
CA MET A 101 4.14 -8.21 17.00
C MET A 101 4.98 -8.85 15.88
N ALA A 102 6.03 -9.58 16.24
CA ALA A 102 6.81 -10.31 15.24
C ALA A 102 6.10 -11.59 14.76
N ALA A 103 5.38 -12.28 15.66
CA ALA A 103 4.68 -13.52 15.31
C ALA A 103 3.54 -13.29 14.31
N ASP A 104 2.81 -12.19 14.42
CA ASP A 104 1.68 -11.86 13.54
C ASP A 104 2.16 -11.61 12.09
N HIS A 105 3.42 -11.19 11.88
CA HIS A 105 4.00 -11.01 10.54
C HIS A 105 3.99 -12.29 9.70
N GLU A 106 4.34 -13.46 10.26
CA GLU A 106 4.39 -14.72 9.51
C GLU A 106 3.00 -15.06 8.92
N GLU A 107 1.95 -14.88 9.71
CA GLU A 107 0.58 -15.15 9.30
C GLU A 107 0.08 -14.13 8.27
N LEU A 108 0.39 -12.84 8.45
CA LEU A 108 0.06 -11.79 7.48
C LEU A 108 0.74 -12.03 6.12
N ILE A 109 2.02 -12.44 6.14
CA ILE A 109 2.74 -12.82 4.92
C ILE A 109 2.08 -14.04 4.25
N ARG A 110 1.69 -15.05 5.03
CA ARG A 110 0.96 -16.21 4.51
C ARG A 110 -0.34 -15.82 3.81
N MET A 111 -1.10 -14.88 4.38
CA MET A 111 -2.33 -14.35 3.76
C MET A 111 -2.04 -13.60 2.45
N LEU A 112 -0.96 -12.84 2.38
CA LEU A 112 -0.52 -12.17 1.14
C LEU A 112 -0.20 -13.19 0.03
N ASP A 113 0.50 -14.26 0.39
CA ASP A 113 0.85 -15.35 -0.53
C ASP A 113 -0.38 -16.11 -1.03
N GLU A 114 -1.37 -16.37 -0.16
CA GLU A 114 -2.62 -17.00 -0.56
C GLU A 114 -3.37 -16.17 -1.61
N ILE A 115 -3.51 -14.85 -1.38
CA ILE A 115 -4.16 -13.95 -2.34
C ILE A 115 -3.40 -13.97 -3.65
N ARG A 116 -2.07 -13.84 -3.62
CA ARG A 116 -1.22 -13.92 -4.82
C ARG A 116 -1.43 -15.22 -5.61
N ALA A 117 -1.53 -16.35 -4.93
CA ALA A 117 -1.73 -17.66 -5.55
C ALA A 117 -3.10 -17.80 -6.25
N MET A 118 -4.10 -17.03 -5.84
CA MET A 118 -5.43 -17.05 -6.46
C MET A 118 -5.42 -16.67 -7.95
N GLU A 119 -4.41 -15.95 -8.44
CA GLU A 119 -4.33 -15.58 -9.87
C GLU A 119 -4.44 -16.80 -10.78
N LEU A 120 -3.84 -17.93 -10.37
CA LEU A 120 -3.83 -19.16 -11.16
C LEU A 120 -5.22 -19.77 -11.33
N ARG A 121 -6.14 -19.52 -10.40
CA ARG A 121 -7.50 -20.07 -10.41
C ARG A 121 -8.42 -19.39 -11.43
N PHE A 122 -8.00 -18.26 -12.00
CA PHE A 122 -8.69 -17.59 -13.10
C PHE A 122 -8.23 -18.06 -14.49
N LYS A 123 -7.33 -19.05 -14.55
CA LYS A 123 -6.72 -19.59 -15.77
C LYS A 123 -6.92 -21.12 -15.82
N PRO A 124 -6.78 -21.77 -16.99
CA PRO A 124 -6.79 -23.22 -17.07
C PRO A 124 -5.62 -23.83 -16.29
N LEU A 125 -5.87 -24.93 -15.57
CA LEU A 125 -4.86 -25.61 -14.74
C LEU A 125 -3.71 -26.22 -15.55
N LYS A 126 -3.99 -26.61 -16.81
CA LYS A 126 -3.01 -27.20 -17.74
C LYS A 126 -3.22 -26.63 -19.13
N ARG A 127 -2.16 -26.62 -19.94
CA ARG A 127 -2.25 -26.24 -21.36
C ARG A 127 -3.26 -27.16 -22.06
N GLY A 128 -4.26 -26.57 -22.71
CA GLY A 128 -5.32 -27.29 -23.42
C GLY A 128 -6.51 -27.72 -22.55
N ALA A 129 -6.51 -27.46 -21.23
CA ALA A 129 -7.70 -27.59 -20.41
C ALA A 129 -8.73 -26.48 -20.75
N PRO A 130 -10.03 -26.71 -20.55
CA PRO A 130 -11.05 -25.67 -20.69
C PRO A 130 -10.77 -24.46 -19.80
N GLU A 131 -11.12 -23.27 -20.29
CA GLU A 131 -11.16 -22.07 -19.46
C GLU A 131 -12.22 -22.23 -18.36
N PRO A 132 -11.97 -21.73 -17.14
CA PRO A 132 -13.00 -21.66 -16.11
C PRO A 132 -14.24 -20.92 -16.63
N SER A 133 -15.41 -21.51 -16.41
CA SER A 133 -16.71 -20.95 -16.73
C SER A 133 -16.95 -19.62 -16.00
N LEU A 134 -17.93 -18.85 -16.47
CA LEU A 134 -18.27 -17.56 -15.84
C LEU A 134 -18.76 -17.73 -14.40
N SER A 135 -19.46 -18.81 -14.07
CA SER A 135 -19.88 -19.12 -12.70
C SER A 135 -18.69 -19.47 -11.82
N GLU A 136 -17.75 -20.31 -12.29
CA GLU A 136 -16.52 -20.62 -11.55
C GLU A 136 -15.70 -19.36 -11.29
N ARG A 137 -15.53 -18.48 -12.29
CA ARG A 137 -14.82 -17.21 -12.12
C ARG A 137 -15.47 -16.30 -11.07
N ARG A 138 -16.80 -16.27 -11.00
CA ARG A 138 -17.52 -15.51 -9.97
C ARG A 138 -17.32 -16.08 -8.58
N LEU A 139 -17.30 -17.41 -8.43
CA LEU A 139 -16.98 -18.07 -7.17
C LEU A 139 -15.55 -17.75 -6.70
N VAL A 140 -14.57 -17.81 -7.60
CA VAL A 140 -13.19 -17.43 -7.27
C VAL A 140 -13.09 -15.94 -6.90
N ALA A 141 -13.83 -15.06 -7.59
CA ALA A 141 -13.87 -13.64 -7.25
C ALA A 141 -14.51 -13.37 -5.87
N GLU A 142 -15.51 -14.14 -5.48
CA GLU A 142 -16.10 -14.06 -4.15
C GLU A 142 -15.12 -14.50 -3.06
N GLU A 143 -14.44 -15.62 -3.26
CA GLU A 143 -13.40 -16.06 -2.31
C GLU A 143 -12.25 -15.05 -2.22
N LEU A 144 -11.88 -14.41 -3.33
CA LEU A 144 -10.86 -13.37 -3.35
C LEU A 144 -11.28 -12.17 -2.50
N ARG A 145 -12.55 -11.73 -2.60
CA ARG A 145 -13.10 -10.67 -1.75
C ARG A 145 -13.01 -11.05 -0.28
N GLN A 146 -13.39 -12.28 0.08
CA GLN A 146 -13.37 -12.75 1.46
C GLN A 146 -11.94 -12.79 2.03
N LYS A 147 -10.98 -13.32 1.27
CA LYS A 147 -9.56 -13.34 1.68
C LYS A 147 -8.98 -11.94 1.82
N VAL A 148 -9.29 -11.04 0.90
CA VAL A 148 -8.88 -9.64 1.00
C VAL A 148 -9.50 -8.94 2.21
N ALA A 149 -10.79 -9.14 2.48
CA ALA A 149 -11.46 -8.55 3.64
C ALA A 149 -10.85 -9.06 4.95
N HIS A 150 -10.53 -10.35 5.02
CA HIS A 150 -9.83 -10.93 6.16
C HIS A 150 -8.43 -10.33 6.33
N LEU A 151 -7.59 -10.36 5.30
CA LEU A 151 -6.27 -9.71 5.33
C LEU A 151 -6.36 -8.24 5.76
N ALA A 152 -7.34 -7.50 5.23
CA ALA A 152 -7.50 -6.09 5.54
C ALA A 152 -7.92 -5.85 6.99
N THR A 153 -8.62 -6.79 7.62
CA THR A 153 -8.98 -6.74 9.04
C THR A 153 -7.73 -6.99 9.89
N GLU A 154 -6.99 -8.07 9.60
CA GLU A 154 -5.79 -8.46 10.34
C GLU A 154 -4.69 -7.39 10.22
N LEU A 155 -4.39 -6.92 8.99
CA LEU A 155 -3.40 -5.86 8.79
C LEU A 155 -3.77 -4.57 9.52
N ARG A 156 -5.06 -4.20 9.58
CA ARG A 156 -5.49 -2.98 10.29
C ARG A 156 -5.32 -3.09 11.79
N GLU A 157 -5.64 -4.26 12.35
CA GLU A 157 -5.48 -4.49 13.79
C GLU A 157 -3.99 -4.54 14.16
N HIS A 158 -3.19 -5.25 13.36
CA HIS A 158 -1.73 -5.35 13.52
C HIS A 158 -1.06 -3.97 13.58
N ILE A 159 -1.22 -3.17 12.52
CA ILE A 159 -0.60 -1.83 12.47
C ILE A 159 -1.17 -0.85 13.51
N ALA A 160 -2.39 -1.10 14.02
CA ALA A 160 -2.94 -0.34 15.13
C ALA A 160 -2.31 -0.76 16.48
N GLU A 161 -2.01 -2.05 16.67
CA GLU A 161 -1.26 -2.53 17.82
C GLU A 161 0.15 -1.95 17.86
N GLU A 162 0.84 -1.96 16.72
CA GLU A 162 2.15 -1.32 16.55
C GLU A 162 2.10 0.18 16.85
N GLU A 163 1.11 0.91 16.32
CA GLU A 163 0.95 2.33 16.61
C GLU A 163 0.71 2.61 18.09
N ARG A 164 -0.10 1.78 18.76
CA ARG A 164 -0.38 1.93 20.20
C ARG A 164 0.88 1.73 21.05
N PHE A 165 1.75 0.83 20.62
CA PHE A 165 2.94 0.47 21.37
C PHE A 165 4.17 1.32 21.01
N PHE A 166 4.54 1.38 19.73
CA PHE A 166 5.77 2.02 19.29
C PHE A 166 5.71 3.54 19.33
N THR A 167 4.54 4.16 19.11
CA THR A 167 4.46 5.63 19.10
C THR A 167 4.84 6.24 20.46
N PRO A 168 4.31 5.75 21.60
CA PRO A 168 4.77 6.19 22.92
C PRO A 168 6.26 5.90 23.17
N VAL A 169 6.75 4.72 22.79
CA VAL A 169 8.15 4.34 23.00
C VAL A 169 9.10 5.25 22.22
N ILE A 170 8.80 5.54 20.96
CA ILE A 170 9.57 6.47 20.13
C ILE A 170 9.58 7.86 20.76
N LYS A 171 8.40 8.34 21.19
CA LYS A 171 8.26 9.65 21.82
C LYS A 171 9.08 9.79 23.10
N GLU A 172 9.19 8.73 23.90
CA GLU A 172 9.91 8.75 25.18
C GLU A 172 11.41 8.49 25.02
N LYS A 173 11.78 7.56 24.14
CA LYS A 173 13.13 6.98 24.10
C LYS A 173 14.02 7.51 22.98
N PHE A 174 13.49 8.30 22.05
CA PHE A 174 14.26 8.84 20.93
C PHE A 174 14.13 10.35 20.86
N THR A 175 15.23 11.03 20.53
CA THR A 175 15.14 12.38 19.99
C THR A 175 14.72 12.35 18.52
N LYS A 176 14.28 13.49 17.99
CA LYS A 176 13.93 13.62 16.57
C LYS A 176 15.15 13.30 15.68
N GLU A 177 16.33 13.71 16.09
CA GLU A 177 17.59 13.51 15.36
C GLU A 177 17.98 12.03 15.32
N GLU A 178 17.86 11.31 16.43
CA GLU A 178 18.13 9.87 16.49
C GLU A 178 17.14 9.08 15.65
N HIS A 179 15.86 9.45 15.69
CA HIS A 179 14.84 8.86 14.85
C HIS A 179 15.11 9.11 13.35
N HIS A 180 15.50 10.32 12.98
CA HIS A 180 15.90 10.62 11.60
C HIS A 180 17.10 9.76 11.15
N GLN A 181 18.09 9.52 12.01
CA GLN A 181 19.21 8.64 11.69
C GLN A 181 18.75 7.18 11.46
N LEU A 182 17.77 6.70 12.23
CA LEU A 182 17.16 5.39 12.01
C LEU A 182 16.41 5.34 10.67
N VAL A 183 15.63 6.36 10.34
CA VAL A 183 14.95 6.48 9.04
C VAL A 183 15.96 6.50 7.88
N ASP A 184 17.09 7.21 8.03
CA ASP A 184 18.16 7.21 7.04
C ASP A 184 18.78 5.82 6.84
N GLN A 185 18.91 5.03 7.90
CA GLN A 185 19.38 3.63 7.80
C GLN A 185 18.37 2.77 7.02
N ILE A 186 17.07 2.92 7.31
CA ILE A 186 16.00 2.23 6.59
C ILE A 186 16.04 2.57 5.09
N ILE A 187 16.12 3.86 4.76
CA ILE A 187 16.21 4.34 3.38
C ILE A 187 17.45 3.76 2.68
N LYS A 188 18.61 3.73 3.36
CA LYS A 188 19.83 3.15 2.79
C LYS A 188 19.72 1.65 2.55
N ALA A 189 19.13 0.92 3.50
CA ALA A 189 18.93 -0.53 3.40
C ALA A 189 18.02 -0.92 2.22
N ALA A 190 16.97 -0.13 1.95
CA ALA A 190 16.10 -0.33 0.79
C ALA A 190 16.82 -0.19 -0.57
N GLY A 191 17.95 0.52 -0.61
CA GLY A 191 18.72 0.78 -1.82
C GLY A 191 17.93 1.53 -2.90
N LEU A 192 18.54 1.71 -4.08
CA LEU A 192 17.92 2.52 -5.14
C LEU A 192 16.64 1.88 -5.69
N SER A 193 16.63 0.55 -5.84
CA SER A 193 15.49 -0.21 -6.39
C SER A 193 14.30 -0.26 -5.44
N GLY A 194 14.53 -0.45 -4.14
CA GLY A 194 13.48 -0.43 -3.11
C GLY A 194 12.86 0.97 -2.99
N ASN A 195 13.70 2.00 -2.88
CA ASN A 195 13.23 3.39 -2.81
C ASN A 195 12.46 3.83 -4.07
N ALA A 196 12.81 3.32 -5.26
CA ALA A 196 12.08 3.61 -6.49
C ALA A 196 10.65 3.02 -6.52
N LYS A 197 10.35 2.05 -5.65
CA LYS A 197 9.01 1.48 -5.46
C LYS A 197 8.29 2.06 -4.24
N MET A 198 8.92 1.96 -3.06
CA MET A 198 8.30 2.34 -1.79
C MET A 198 8.22 3.86 -1.61
N GLY A 199 9.23 4.61 -2.04
CA GLY A 199 9.26 6.06 -1.88
C GLY A 199 8.03 6.77 -2.48
N PRO A 200 7.69 6.55 -3.77
CA PRO A 200 6.48 7.12 -4.36
C PRO A 200 5.18 6.70 -3.67
N TRP A 201 5.10 5.46 -3.19
CA TRP A 201 3.94 4.92 -2.48
C TRP A 201 3.71 5.63 -1.15
N VAL A 202 4.77 5.75 -0.35
CA VAL A 202 4.80 6.51 0.91
C VAL A 202 4.44 7.97 0.66
N VAL A 203 5.16 8.68 -0.21
CA VAL A 203 4.94 10.12 -0.46
C VAL A 203 3.54 10.40 -1.00
N HIS A 204 3.01 9.54 -1.88
CA HIS A 204 1.64 9.69 -2.36
C HIS A 204 0.62 9.56 -1.23
N SER A 205 0.85 8.68 -0.27
CA SER A 205 0.05 8.57 0.94
C SER A 205 0.23 9.78 1.86
N MET A 206 1.46 10.26 2.07
CA MET A 206 1.73 11.44 2.90
C MET A 206 1.01 12.69 2.42
N TYR A 207 0.84 12.88 1.11
CA TYR A 207 0.05 14.00 0.62
C TYR A 207 -1.42 13.94 1.08
N LYS A 208 -1.97 12.74 1.28
CA LYS A 208 -3.33 12.52 1.76
C LYS A 208 -3.45 12.77 3.26
N TRP A 209 -2.51 12.27 4.06
CA TRP A 209 -2.62 12.32 5.52
C TRP A 209 -1.89 13.48 6.21
N ALA A 210 -0.80 13.98 5.63
CA ALA A 210 0.02 15.06 6.18
C ALA A 210 -0.17 16.39 5.43
N GLY A 211 -0.60 16.32 4.18
CA GLY A 211 -0.82 17.47 3.32
C GLY A 211 0.44 17.93 2.59
N LYS A 212 0.22 18.71 1.53
CA LYS A 212 1.27 19.14 0.60
C LYS A 212 2.39 19.94 1.27
N ASP A 213 2.04 20.84 2.16
CA ASP A 213 3.00 21.71 2.83
C ASP A 213 3.97 20.92 3.70
N TYR A 214 3.47 19.97 4.49
CA TYR A 214 4.29 19.08 5.30
C TYR A 214 5.23 18.24 4.40
N VAL A 215 4.69 17.62 3.36
CA VAL A 215 5.49 16.78 2.46
C VAL A 215 6.60 17.54 1.77
N GLU A 216 6.35 18.76 1.29
CA GLU A 216 7.37 19.54 0.59
C GLU A 216 8.43 20.15 1.54
N LYS A 217 8.02 20.60 2.73
CA LYS A 217 8.88 21.33 3.67
C LYS A 217 9.63 20.43 4.65
N GLU A 218 8.99 19.36 5.14
CA GLU A 218 9.58 18.48 6.15
C GLU A 218 10.21 17.24 5.51
N PHE A 219 9.47 16.55 4.64
CA PHE A 219 9.97 15.28 4.07
C PHE A 219 10.88 15.50 2.86
N ARG A 220 10.40 16.20 1.83
CA ARG A 220 11.12 16.38 0.55
C ARG A 220 12.25 17.41 0.61
N ALA A 221 12.40 18.13 1.71
CA ALA A 221 13.54 19.02 1.95
C ALA A 221 14.83 18.25 2.25
N GLY A 222 14.72 17.09 2.91
CA GLY A 222 15.87 16.22 3.23
C GLY A 222 16.37 15.37 2.07
N ILE A 223 15.63 15.29 0.96
CA ILE A 223 15.98 14.44 -0.18
C ILE A 223 17.12 15.08 -1.01
N PRO A 224 18.26 14.39 -1.24
CA PRO A 224 19.33 14.89 -2.08
C PRO A 224 18.87 15.22 -3.50
N ALA A 225 19.38 16.31 -4.09
CA ALA A 225 18.92 16.80 -5.39
C ALA A 225 18.91 15.75 -6.54
N PRO A 226 19.93 14.87 -6.69
CA PRO A 226 19.88 13.82 -7.70
C PRO A 226 18.74 12.82 -7.47
N ILE A 227 18.47 12.45 -6.21
CA ILE A 227 17.37 11.55 -5.85
C ILE A 227 16.03 12.24 -6.08
N LYS A 228 15.91 13.53 -5.73
CA LYS A 228 14.71 14.33 -6.00
C LYS A 228 14.40 14.40 -7.49
N PHE A 229 15.43 14.57 -8.33
CA PHE A 229 15.28 14.53 -9.78
C PHE A 229 14.74 13.17 -10.27
N LEU A 230 15.35 12.06 -9.82
CA LEU A 230 14.88 10.71 -10.15
C LEU A 230 13.43 10.48 -9.70
N PHE A 231 13.11 10.92 -8.49
CA PHE A 231 11.78 10.82 -7.91
C PHE A 231 10.74 11.55 -8.76
N ASP A 232 10.99 12.83 -9.07
CA ASP A 232 10.01 13.72 -9.72
C ASP A 232 9.78 13.37 -11.20
N HIS A 233 10.81 12.89 -11.90
CA HIS A 233 10.76 12.69 -13.35
C HIS A 233 10.54 11.23 -13.74
N PHE A 234 10.87 10.28 -12.87
CA PHE A 234 10.81 8.85 -13.20
C PHE A 234 9.97 8.05 -12.23
N TRP A 235 10.26 8.11 -10.93
CA TRP A 235 9.64 7.18 -9.97
C TRP A 235 8.19 7.54 -9.67
N TYR A 236 7.91 8.79 -9.31
CA TYR A 236 6.56 9.25 -8.99
C TYR A 236 5.62 9.19 -10.21
N PRO A 237 6.01 9.66 -11.41
CA PRO A 237 5.17 9.51 -12.61
C PRO A 237 4.90 8.04 -12.97
N LYS A 238 5.90 7.16 -12.83
CA LYS A 238 5.73 5.71 -13.04
C LYS A 238 4.74 5.12 -12.03
N TYR A 239 4.86 5.49 -10.76
CA TYR A 239 3.94 5.06 -9.70
C TYR A 239 2.51 5.53 -9.97
N LEU A 240 2.29 6.81 -10.28
CA LEU A 240 0.96 7.32 -10.64
C LEU A 240 0.37 6.57 -11.83
N LYS A 241 1.18 6.28 -12.86
CA LYS A 241 0.70 5.57 -14.05
C LYS A 241 0.43 4.08 -13.81
N LYS A 242 1.31 3.39 -13.08
CA LYS A 242 1.30 1.91 -12.98
C LYS A 242 0.66 1.39 -11.71
N ALA A 243 0.73 2.12 -10.60
CA ALA A 243 0.15 1.74 -9.31
C ALA A 243 -1.23 2.37 -9.14
N VAL A 244 -1.31 3.71 -9.18
CA VAL A 244 -2.57 4.44 -9.00
C VAL A 244 -3.49 4.15 -10.20
N ARG A 245 -3.19 4.68 -11.38
CA ARG A 245 -4.05 4.46 -12.56
C ARG A 245 -4.14 3.00 -12.98
N GLY A 246 -3.13 2.18 -12.64
CA GLY A 246 -3.10 0.75 -12.97
C GLY A 246 -4.19 -0.07 -12.29
N LEU A 247 -4.61 0.31 -11.07
CA LEU A 247 -5.75 -0.31 -10.39
C LEU A 247 -7.08 0.42 -10.67
N ASP A 248 -7.07 1.73 -10.95
CA ASP A 248 -8.29 2.49 -11.29
C ASP A 248 -8.99 1.98 -12.55
N VAL A 249 -8.28 1.22 -13.40
CA VAL A 249 -8.90 0.58 -14.57
C VAL A 249 -10.05 -0.35 -14.19
N LEU A 250 -10.10 -0.86 -12.95
CA LEU A 250 -11.23 -1.67 -12.47
C LEU A 250 -12.56 -0.89 -12.46
N GLU A 251 -12.49 0.44 -12.36
CA GLU A 251 -13.64 1.33 -12.43
C GLU A 251 -14.15 1.52 -13.86
N LEU A 252 -13.45 1.04 -14.90
CA LEU A 252 -13.88 1.20 -16.29
C LEU A 252 -14.92 0.13 -16.67
N GLU A 253 -15.87 0.53 -17.52
CA GLU A 253 -16.89 -0.36 -18.09
C GLU A 253 -16.33 -1.31 -19.16
N ALA A 254 -15.26 -0.89 -19.85
CA ALA A 254 -14.66 -1.63 -20.96
C ALA A 254 -13.12 -1.59 -20.90
N ASP A 255 -12.47 -2.58 -21.51
CA ASP A 255 -11.00 -2.68 -21.55
C ASP A 255 -10.43 -1.42 -22.24
N PRO A 256 -9.56 -0.64 -21.57
CA PRO A 256 -8.98 0.59 -22.11
C PRO A 256 -8.14 0.39 -23.38
N LYS A 257 -7.77 -0.86 -23.72
CA LYS A 257 -7.05 -1.19 -24.96
C LYS A 257 -7.97 -1.37 -26.17
N THR A 258 -9.29 -1.46 -25.95
CA THR A 258 -10.28 -1.64 -27.02
C THR A 258 -10.83 -0.30 -27.50
N SER A 259 -11.46 -0.28 -28.68
CA SER A 259 -12.12 0.92 -29.21
C SER A 259 -13.22 1.45 -28.27
N ALA A 260 -13.96 0.56 -27.60
CA ALA A 260 -14.97 0.91 -26.61
C ALA A 260 -14.36 1.54 -25.34
N GLY A 261 -13.18 1.06 -24.91
CA GLY A 261 -12.47 1.61 -23.74
C GLY A 261 -11.90 3.01 -23.95
N LYS A 262 -11.71 3.46 -25.21
CA LYS A 262 -11.21 4.82 -25.51
C LYS A 262 -12.21 5.92 -25.16
N SER A 263 -13.50 5.62 -25.04
CA SER A 263 -14.49 6.56 -24.51
C SER A 263 -14.48 6.67 -22.97
N LEU A 264 -13.63 5.90 -22.27
CA LEU A 264 -13.35 5.93 -20.83
C LEU A 264 -14.57 6.16 -19.91
N ARG A 265 -15.67 5.44 -20.15
CA ARG A 265 -16.82 5.46 -19.24
C ARG A 265 -16.45 4.75 -17.94
N ARG A 266 -16.57 5.47 -16.83
CA ARG A 266 -16.43 4.92 -15.48
C ARG A 266 -17.76 4.36 -15.02
N ILE A 267 -17.70 3.22 -14.34
CA ILE A 267 -18.80 2.66 -13.59
C ILE A 267 -19.05 3.62 -12.42
N HIS A 268 -20.18 4.31 -12.44
CA HIS A 268 -20.60 5.12 -11.32
C HIS A 268 -21.24 4.18 -10.31
N SER A 269 -20.82 4.22 -9.04
CA SER A 269 -21.56 3.51 -8.00
C SER A 269 -23.00 4.07 -8.04
N ILE A 270 -23.98 3.18 -8.10
CA ILE A 270 -25.35 3.56 -7.76
C ILE A 270 -25.24 4.08 -6.32
N ARG A 271 -25.63 5.34 -6.08
CA ARG A 271 -25.77 5.87 -4.73
C ARG A 271 -26.67 4.88 -3.98
N ALA A 272 -26.18 4.28 -2.90
CA ALA A 272 -27.06 3.62 -1.96
C ALA A 272 -28.05 4.70 -1.48
N ASN A 273 -29.32 4.52 -1.82
CA ASN A 273 -30.42 5.21 -1.16
C ASN A 273 -30.60 4.63 0.23
#